data_AF-A0AA38HKF9-F1
#
_entry.id   AF-A0AA38HKF9-F1
#
_cell.length_a   1.000
_cell.length_b   1.000
_cell.length_c   1.000
_cell.angle_alpha   90.00
_cell.angle_beta   90.00
_cell.angle_gamma   90.00
#
_symmetry.space_group_name_H-M   'P 1'
#
loop_
_entity.id
_entity.type
_entity.pdbx_description
1 polymer ?
#
loop_
_entity_poly.entity_id
_entity_poly.type
_entity_poly.pdbx_seq_one_letter_code
_entity_poly.pdbx_strand_id
1 'polypeptide(L)'
;MRAPQKSGTLYFNYKKTFSIVLFAVCDAHYRFTYVDIGAYGSQSDGGILRLSSFGDKLNNNLLNIPDDAAFPGTSKKTPHYFIGDEAFPLQENLMPPYGGKNRPVEERIYNYRISRGRRCIENAFGILAARFRIFHTVVFKDPENVDKLVQAAICLHNFIKQNEDNLPASQHRYVPLNFVDKEIDGQVIPGQWRNEVSQHCSLRRASDQRRLGARNAKQSASEYREFIKDYFNSHIGSVPWQNEAIQKM
;
A
#
# COMPACT_ATOMS: atom_id res chain seq x y z
N MET A 1 -11.67 1.91 16.93
CA MET A 1 -12.52 1.03 17.78
C MET A 1 -12.64 1.65 19.17
N ARG A 2 -13.59 1.19 20.00
CA ARG A 2 -13.59 1.52 21.45
C ARG A 2 -12.40 0.83 22.12
N ALA A 3 -11.93 1.37 23.26
CA ALA A 3 -11.00 0.68 24.14
C ALA A 3 -11.55 -0.73 24.49
N PRO A 4 -10.88 -1.82 24.08
CA PRO A 4 -11.29 -3.15 24.52
C PRO A 4 -11.13 -3.28 26.04
N GLN A 5 -12.05 -3.99 26.69
CA GLN A 5 -11.99 -4.16 28.14
C GLN A 5 -10.70 -4.89 28.54
N LYS A 6 -10.04 -4.40 29.61
CA LYS A 6 -8.79 -4.97 30.17
C LYS A 6 -7.61 -5.04 29.19
N SER A 7 -7.60 -4.27 28.09
CA SER A 7 -6.54 -4.36 27.08
C SER A 7 -5.29 -3.50 27.35
N GLY A 8 -5.29 -2.68 28.41
CA GLY A 8 -4.24 -1.70 28.65
C GLY A 8 -3.99 -0.82 27.41
N THR A 9 -2.73 -0.68 27.02
CA THR A 9 -2.27 0.10 25.85
C THR A 9 -2.10 -0.72 24.57
N LEU A 10 -2.43 -2.02 24.55
CA LEU A 10 -2.14 -2.93 23.42
C LEU A 10 -2.68 -2.40 22.08
N TYR A 11 -3.93 -1.93 22.08
CA TYR A 11 -4.60 -1.36 20.90
C TYR A 11 -4.46 0.17 20.83
N PHE A 12 -3.80 0.80 21.80
CA PHE A 12 -3.64 2.25 21.87
C PHE A 12 -2.51 2.69 20.94
N ASN A 13 -2.87 3.33 19.83
CA ASN A 13 -1.90 3.84 18.88
C ASN A 13 -1.31 5.19 19.32
N TYR A 14 -0.26 5.63 18.62
CA TYR A 14 0.41 6.90 18.89
C TYR A 14 -0.49 8.13 18.73
N LYS A 15 -1.61 8.02 17.99
CA LYS A 15 -2.63 9.07 17.86
C LYS A 15 -3.61 9.11 19.05
N LYS A 16 -3.29 8.40 20.14
CA LYS A 16 -4.12 8.29 21.36
C LYS A 16 -5.52 7.73 21.08
N THR A 17 -5.64 6.86 20.09
CA THR A 17 -6.91 6.19 19.75
C THR A 17 -6.72 4.67 19.77
N PHE A 18 -7.80 3.93 19.98
CA PHE A 18 -7.76 2.48 19.90
C PHE A 18 -7.99 2.03 18.45
N SER A 19 -7.05 1.27 17.89
CA SER A 19 -7.10 0.76 16.52
C SER A 19 -6.64 -0.69 16.42
N ILE A 20 -7.26 -1.42 15.51
CA ILE A 20 -6.76 -2.69 14.97
C ILE A 20 -6.01 -2.36 13.70
N VAL A 21 -4.88 -3.02 13.46
CA VAL A 21 -4.17 -2.89 12.20
C VAL A 21 -4.76 -3.87 11.18
N LEU A 22 -5.01 -3.34 9.98
CA LEU A 22 -5.32 -4.10 8.78
C LEU A 22 -4.11 -3.98 7.86
N PHE A 23 -3.33 -5.06 7.78
CA PHE A 23 -2.26 -5.19 6.79
C PHE A 23 -2.85 -5.85 5.55
N ALA A 24 -2.60 -5.28 4.38
CA ALA A 24 -3.16 -5.78 3.15
C ALA A 24 -2.22 -5.60 1.96
N VAL A 25 -2.37 -6.50 0.99
CA VAL A 25 -1.76 -6.44 -0.33
C VAL A 25 -2.89 -6.36 -1.35
N CYS A 26 -2.72 -5.57 -2.41
CA CYS A 26 -3.67 -5.50 -3.50
C CYS A 26 -3.00 -5.68 -4.86
N ASP A 27 -3.79 -6.02 -5.86
CA ASP A 27 -3.37 -6.00 -7.25
C ASP A 27 -3.65 -4.65 -7.93
N ALA A 28 -3.30 -4.56 -9.21
CA ALA A 28 -3.52 -3.37 -10.05
C ALA A 28 -5.02 -3.08 -10.32
N HIS A 29 -5.91 -4.04 -10.05
CA HIS A 29 -7.36 -3.90 -10.19
C HIS A 29 -8.03 -3.51 -8.86
N TYR A 30 -7.23 -3.08 -7.87
CA TYR A 30 -7.66 -2.66 -6.54
C TYR A 30 -8.28 -3.78 -5.69
N ARG A 31 -8.11 -5.05 -6.06
CA ARG A 31 -8.61 -6.19 -5.28
C ARG A 31 -7.60 -6.56 -4.21
N PHE A 32 -8.07 -6.85 -3.02
CA PHE A 32 -7.20 -7.32 -1.94
C PHE A 32 -6.81 -8.77 -2.17
N THR A 33 -5.52 -9.05 -2.36
CA THR A 33 -4.98 -10.39 -2.61
C THR A 33 -4.48 -11.07 -1.35
N TYR A 34 -4.21 -10.28 -0.30
CA TYR A 34 -3.88 -10.76 1.04
C TYR A 34 -4.38 -9.75 2.07
N VAL A 35 -4.89 -10.23 3.20
CA VAL A 35 -5.25 -9.41 4.36
C VAL A 35 -4.85 -10.13 5.65
N ASP A 36 -4.38 -9.36 6.61
CA ASP A 36 -4.10 -9.77 7.98
C ASP A 36 -4.70 -8.72 8.91
N ILE A 37 -5.60 -9.17 9.78
CA ILE A 37 -6.49 -8.32 10.56
C ILE A 37 -6.36 -8.74 12.00
N GLY A 38 -6.21 -7.78 12.91
CA GLY A 38 -6.13 -8.07 14.34
C GLY A 38 -4.80 -7.70 14.97
N ALA A 39 -3.79 -7.33 14.18
CA ALA A 39 -2.53 -6.88 14.74
C ALA A 39 -2.73 -5.64 15.63
N TYR A 40 -2.01 -5.62 16.74
CA TYR A 40 -2.10 -4.56 17.74
C TYR A 40 -1.67 -3.21 17.16
N GLY A 41 -2.44 -2.15 17.41
CA GLY A 41 -2.16 -0.77 16.94
C GLY A 41 -0.82 -0.16 17.39
N SER A 42 -0.09 -0.85 18.27
CA SER A 42 1.25 -0.49 18.77
C SER A 42 2.39 -1.12 17.96
N GLN A 43 2.14 -2.13 17.13
CA GLN A 43 3.18 -2.78 16.32
C GLN A 43 3.54 -1.93 15.11
N SER A 44 4.84 -1.83 14.81
CA SER A 44 5.36 -1.16 13.61
C SER A 44 5.04 -1.95 12.34
N ASP A 45 4.96 -1.25 11.20
CA ASP A 45 4.73 -1.87 9.88
C ASP A 45 5.72 -3.02 9.58
N GLY A 46 7.01 -2.82 9.82
CA GLY A 46 8.02 -3.89 9.68
C GLY A 46 7.84 -5.05 10.67
N GLY A 47 7.32 -4.77 11.87
CA GLY A 47 6.96 -5.81 12.85
C GLY A 47 5.75 -6.63 12.38
N ILE A 48 4.73 -5.96 11.85
CA ILE A 48 3.54 -6.60 11.29
C ILE A 48 3.92 -7.48 10.10
N LEU A 49 4.73 -6.98 9.16
CA LEU A 49 5.22 -7.78 8.04
C LEU A 49 5.91 -9.04 8.55
N ARG A 50 6.88 -8.91 9.47
CA ARG A 50 7.66 -10.04 9.98
C ARG A 50 6.80 -11.09 10.70
N LEU A 51 5.74 -10.68 11.37
CA LEU A 51 4.85 -11.57 12.12
C LEU A 51 3.70 -12.13 11.28
N SER A 52 3.41 -11.52 10.13
CA SER A 52 2.35 -11.96 9.22
C SER A 52 2.74 -13.23 8.46
N SER A 53 1.73 -14.05 8.14
CA SER A 53 1.93 -15.22 7.27
C SER A 53 2.46 -14.85 5.88
N PHE A 54 2.13 -13.64 5.40
CA PHE A 54 2.67 -13.11 4.16
C PHE A 54 4.18 -12.86 4.24
N GLY A 55 4.65 -12.17 5.29
CA GLY A 55 6.07 -11.89 5.43
C GLY A 55 6.90 -13.15 5.68
N ASP A 56 6.36 -14.14 6.40
CA ASP A 56 6.98 -15.45 6.53
C ASP A 56 7.12 -16.13 5.16
N LYS A 57 6.04 -16.20 4.37
CA LYS A 57 6.09 -16.78 3.02
C LYS A 57 6.98 -15.99 2.07
N LEU A 58 7.03 -14.66 2.19
CA LEU A 58 7.90 -13.80 1.39
C LEU A 58 9.38 -14.12 1.67
N ASN A 59 9.77 -14.25 2.94
CA ASN A 59 11.15 -14.53 3.33
C ASN A 59 11.61 -15.95 2.98
N ASN A 60 10.67 -16.90 2.93
CA ASN A 60 10.95 -18.31 2.64
C ASN A 60 10.66 -18.70 1.17
N ASN A 61 10.42 -17.74 0.27
CA ASN A 61 10.10 -17.97 -1.15
C ASN A 61 8.87 -18.89 -1.38
N LEU A 62 7.85 -18.78 -0.53
CA LEU A 62 6.63 -19.60 -0.56
C LEU A 62 5.42 -18.85 -1.16
N LEU A 63 5.62 -17.65 -1.71
CA LEU A 63 4.56 -16.85 -2.34
C LEU A 63 4.33 -17.19 -3.82
N ASN A 64 5.08 -18.13 -4.40
CA ASN A 64 5.05 -18.48 -5.83
C ASN A 64 5.17 -17.24 -6.72
N ILE A 65 6.09 -16.33 -6.36
CA ILE A 65 6.43 -15.18 -7.17
C ILE A 65 7.05 -15.70 -8.49
N PRO A 66 6.66 -15.17 -9.66
CA PRO A 66 7.22 -15.63 -10.93
C PRO A 66 8.74 -15.45 -10.99
N ASP A 67 9.40 -16.33 -11.73
CA ASP A 67 10.82 -16.25 -12.01
C ASP A 67 11.23 -14.89 -12.59
N ASP A 68 12.51 -14.57 -12.48
CA ASP A 68 13.07 -13.32 -12.98
C ASP A 68 12.74 -13.08 -14.46
N ALA A 69 12.22 -11.89 -14.73
CA ALA A 69 11.88 -11.43 -16.07
C ALA A 69 12.80 -10.28 -16.50
N ALA A 70 12.90 -10.07 -17.82
CA ALA A 70 13.64 -8.93 -18.36
C ALA A 70 12.98 -7.61 -17.92
N PHE A 71 13.77 -6.71 -17.33
CA PHE A 71 13.25 -5.40 -16.93
C PHE A 71 12.89 -4.57 -18.17
N PRO A 72 11.77 -3.83 -18.18
CA PRO A 72 11.23 -3.20 -19.39
C PRO A 72 12.26 -2.43 -20.22
N GLY A 73 12.43 -2.79 -21.49
CA GLY A 73 13.39 -2.13 -22.39
C GLY A 73 14.86 -2.47 -22.13
N THR A 74 15.15 -3.50 -21.33
CA THR A 74 16.53 -3.95 -21.03
C THR A 74 16.68 -5.46 -21.20
N SER A 75 17.92 -5.94 -21.29
CA SER A 75 18.23 -7.38 -21.24
C SER A 75 18.46 -7.91 -19.82
N LYS A 76 18.47 -7.03 -18.80
CA LYS A 76 18.74 -7.42 -17.42
C LYS A 76 17.54 -8.14 -16.84
N LYS A 77 17.75 -9.38 -16.38
CA LYS A 77 16.76 -10.13 -15.61
C LYS A 77 16.69 -9.62 -14.18
N THR A 78 15.48 -9.48 -13.66
CA THR A 78 15.23 -8.95 -12.32
C THR A 78 14.05 -9.64 -11.67
N PRO A 79 14.03 -9.76 -10.33
CA PRO A 79 12.91 -10.36 -9.62
C PRO A 79 11.66 -9.49 -9.72
N HIS A 80 10.50 -10.14 -9.64
CA HIS A 80 9.24 -9.44 -9.41
C HIS A 80 9.18 -8.99 -7.94
N TYR A 81 8.61 -7.81 -7.68
CA TYR A 81 8.60 -7.23 -6.34
C TYR A 81 7.28 -6.56 -5.99
N PHE A 82 6.98 -6.54 -4.69
CA PHE A 82 5.94 -5.73 -4.09
C PHE A 82 6.44 -4.32 -3.81
N ILE A 83 5.53 -3.36 -3.84
CA ILE A 83 5.83 -1.97 -3.47
C ILE A 83 5.38 -1.73 -2.04
N GLY A 84 6.30 -1.27 -1.19
CA GLY A 84 6.06 -1.02 0.23
C GLY A 84 6.04 0.46 0.60
N ASP A 85 5.52 0.76 1.79
CA ASP A 85 5.81 1.99 2.53
C ASP A 85 7.27 2.08 3.02
N GLU A 86 7.75 3.29 3.31
CA GLU A 86 9.10 3.58 3.85
C GLU A 86 9.39 2.79 5.13
N ALA A 87 8.35 2.47 5.91
CA ALA A 87 8.45 1.74 7.16
C ALA A 87 8.73 0.24 7.00
N PHE A 88 8.58 -0.32 5.78
CA PHE A 88 8.93 -1.72 5.52
C PHE A 88 10.43 -1.88 5.24
N PRO A 89 11.02 -3.04 5.59
CA PRO A 89 12.39 -3.35 5.24
C PRO A 89 12.56 -3.49 3.73
N LEU A 90 13.71 -3.05 3.21
CA LEU A 90 14.12 -3.33 1.83
C LEU A 90 14.51 -4.81 1.68
N GLN A 91 13.88 -5.49 0.72
CA GLN A 91 14.14 -6.90 0.38
C GLN A 91 14.09 -7.08 -1.14
N GLU A 92 14.63 -8.16 -1.70
CA GLU A 92 14.64 -8.38 -3.16
C GLU A 92 13.23 -8.30 -3.79
N ASN A 93 12.23 -8.85 -3.11
CA ASN A 93 10.83 -8.82 -3.55
C ASN A 93 9.99 -7.75 -2.82
N LEU A 94 10.59 -6.79 -2.10
CA LEU A 94 9.87 -5.69 -1.44
C LEU A 94 10.66 -4.37 -1.54
N MET A 95 10.16 -3.47 -2.39
CA MET A 95 10.79 -2.18 -2.71
C MET A 95 10.08 -1.02 -1.99
N PRO A 96 10.56 -0.58 -0.81
CA PRO A 96 10.14 0.67 -0.21
C PRO A 96 10.78 1.88 -0.92
N PRO A 97 10.23 3.09 -0.72
CA PRO A 97 10.93 4.34 -1.06
C PRO A 97 12.28 4.44 -0.32
N TYR A 98 13.15 5.36 -0.73
CA TYR A 98 14.32 5.70 0.09
C TYR A 98 13.85 6.23 1.46
N GLY A 99 14.76 6.42 2.42
CA GLY A 99 14.44 7.03 3.72
C GLY A 99 14.97 8.46 3.84
N GLY A 100 14.47 9.24 4.80
CA GLY A 100 15.09 10.51 5.21
C GLY A 100 14.65 11.78 4.47
N LYS A 101 15.16 12.94 4.91
CA LYS A 101 14.88 14.30 4.38
C LYS A 101 16.02 14.74 3.45
N ASN A 102 15.72 15.65 2.51
CA ASN A 102 16.69 16.26 1.57
C ASN A 102 17.41 15.23 0.68
N ARG A 103 16.66 14.58 -0.21
CA ARG A 103 17.20 13.54 -1.10
C ARG A 103 17.69 14.12 -2.43
N PRO A 104 18.70 13.48 -3.05
CA PRO A 104 19.07 13.75 -4.43
C PRO A 104 17.88 13.66 -5.40
N VAL A 105 17.97 14.33 -6.53
CA VAL A 105 16.90 14.40 -7.54
C VAL A 105 16.50 13.00 -8.02
N GLU A 106 17.48 12.13 -8.19
CA GLU A 106 17.35 10.76 -8.70
C GLU A 106 16.52 9.89 -7.74
N GLU A 107 16.77 10.03 -6.43
CA GLU A 107 16.01 9.34 -5.39
C GLU A 107 14.59 9.90 -5.26
N ARG A 108 14.41 11.21 -5.47
CA ARG A 108 13.06 11.82 -5.50
C ARG A 108 12.25 11.29 -6.68
N ILE A 109 12.86 11.11 -7.85
CA ILE A 109 12.23 10.50 -9.02
C ILE A 109 11.83 9.06 -8.69
N TYR A 110 12.75 8.26 -8.14
CA TYR A 110 12.44 6.89 -7.72
C TYR A 110 11.26 6.86 -6.75
N ASN A 111 11.29 7.64 -5.68
CA ASN A 111 10.20 7.72 -4.71
C ASN A 111 8.88 8.11 -5.36
N TYR A 112 8.90 9.09 -6.27
CA TYR A 112 7.70 9.50 -6.98
C TYR A 112 7.12 8.29 -7.74
N ARG A 113 7.95 7.57 -8.50
CA ARG A 113 7.56 6.37 -9.26
C ARG A 113 7.02 5.26 -8.36
N ILE A 114 7.64 4.99 -7.21
CA ILE A 114 7.14 4.08 -6.18
C ILE A 114 5.79 4.54 -5.63
N SER A 115 5.64 5.84 -5.38
CA SER A 115 4.40 6.44 -4.88
C SER A 115 3.26 6.27 -5.89
N ARG A 116 3.54 6.33 -7.21
CA ARG A 116 2.54 6.01 -8.24
C ARG A 116 1.99 4.59 -8.09
N GLY A 117 2.88 3.61 -7.93
CA GLY A 117 2.47 2.22 -7.73
C GLY A 117 1.66 2.04 -6.46
N ARG A 118 2.09 2.67 -5.35
CA ARG A 118 1.36 2.66 -4.08
C ARG A 118 -0.05 3.20 -4.17
N ARG A 119 -0.35 4.15 -5.07
CA ARG A 119 -1.73 4.64 -5.23
C ARG A 119 -2.75 3.54 -5.50
N CYS A 120 -2.33 2.36 -5.98
CA CYS A 120 -3.21 1.20 -6.11
C CYS A 120 -3.81 0.77 -4.75
N ILE A 121 -2.98 0.54 -3.74
CA ILE A 121 -3.47 0.12 -2.42
C ILE A 121 -4.21 1.25 -1.71
N GLU A 122 -3.82 2.50 -1.97
CA GLU A 122 -4.51 3.67 -1.44
C GLU A 122 -5.93 3.80 -2.01
N ASN A 123 -6.09 3.63 -3.33
CA ASN A 123 -7.39 3.59 -3.98
C ASN A 123 -8.21 2.38 -3.50
N ALA A 124 -7.61 1.20 -3.33
CA ALA A 124 -8.33 0.02 -2.82
C ALA A 124 -8.96 0.29 -1.44
N PHE A 125 -8.19 0.85 -0.51
CA PHE A 125 -8.72 1.27 0.79
C PHE A 125 -9.73 2.41 0.68
N GLY A 126 -9.49 3.38 -0.21
CA GLY A 126 -10.42 4.48 -0.47
C GLY A 126 -11.78 4.00 -0.95
N ILE A 127 -11.81 3.05 -1.90
CA ILE A 127 -13.03 2.42 -2.41
C ILE A 127 -13.74 1.67 -1.28
N LEU A 128 -13.00 0.83 -0.55
CA LEU A 128 -13.57 0.04 0.56
C LEU A 128 -14.22 0.96 1.60
N ALA A 129 -13.53 2.04 2.01
CA ALA A 129 -14.08 3.02 2.95
C ALA A 129 -15.35 3.68 2.40
N ALA A 130 -15.29 4.25 1.19
CA ALA A 130 -16.38 5.00 0.58
C ALA A 130 -17.64 4.14 0.39
N ARG A 131 -17.48 2.88 -0.02
CA ARG A 131 -18.59 1.97 -0.29
C ARG A 131 -19.17 1.36 0.98
N PHE A 132 -18.32 1.03 1.95
CA PHE A 132 -18.77 0.49 3.22
C PHE A 132 -18.74 1.59 4.28
N ARG A 133 -19.79 2.42 4.29
CA ARG A 133 -19.93 3.59 5.18
C ARG A 133 -19.76 3.29 6.67
N ILE A 134 -19.85 2.03 7.09
CA ILE A 134 -19.49 1.59 8.45
C ILE A 134 -18.06 2.02 8.84
N PHE A 135 -17.15 2.15 7.87
CA PHE A 135 -15.79 2.63 8.10
C PHE A 135 -15.67 4.16 8.20
N HIS A 136 -16.72 4.93 7.90
CA HIS A 136 -16.68 6.39 8.01
C HIS A 136 -16.70 6.89 9.45
N THR A 137 -17.04 6.01 10.40
CA THR A 137 -17.10 6.33 11.83
C THR A 137 -16.34 5.31 12.65
N VAL A 138 -16.16 5.59 13.94
CA VAL A 138 -15.56 4.63 14.87
C VAL A 138 -16.49 3.43 15.00
N VAL A 139 -15.98 2.24 14.66
CA VAL A 139 -16.72 0.99 14.87
C VAL A 139 -16.79 0.67 16.37
N PHE A 140 -17.99 0.72 16.95
CA PHE A 140 -18.29 0.41 18.36
C PHE A 140 -18.56 -1.08 18.57
N LYS A 141 -17.56 -1.93 18.30
CA LYS A 141 -17.63 -3.38 18.47
C LYS A 141 -16.34 -3.93 19.07
N ASP A 142 -16.44 -5.11 19.66
CA ASP A 142 -15.29 -5.87 20.16
C ASP A 142 -14.35 -6.30 19.02
N PRO A 143 -13.04 -6.48 19.28
CA PRO A 143 -12.06 -6.75 18.24
C PRO A 143 -12.43 -7.89 17.29
N GLU A 144 -12.94 -9.01 17.82
CA GLU A 144 -13.35 -10.17 17.03
C GLU A 144 -14.49 -9.85 16.04
N ASN A 145 -15.45 -9.04 16.47
CA ASN A 145 -16.55 -8.60 15.61
C ASN A 145 -16.07 -7.60 14.56
N VAL A 146 -15.09 -6.75 14.91
CA VAL A 146 -14.44 -5.83 13.95
C VAL A 146 -13.68 -6.62 12.89
N ASP A 147 -12.95 -7.67 13.28
CA ASP A 147 -12.25 -8.55 12.34
C ASP A 147 -13.20 -9.17 11.32
N LYS A 148 -14.23 -9.88 11.79
CA LYS A 148 -15.28 -10.48 10.92
C LYS A 148 -15.94 -9.47 10.00
N LEU A 149 -16.19 -8.25 10.49
CA LEU A 149 -16.77 -7.16 9.70
C LEU A 149 -15.83 -6.71 8.58
N VAL A 150 -14.55 -6.51 8.88
CA VAL A 150 -13.54 -6.13 7.89
C VAL A 150 -13.37 -7.24 6.85
N GLN A 151 -13.29 -8.50 7.28
CA GLN A 151 -13.24 -9.67 6.39
C GLN A 151 -14.44 -9.69 5.44
N ALA A 152 -15.65 -9.57 5.97
CA ALA A 152 -16.87 -9.57 5.17
C ALA A 152 -16.89 -8.42 4.14
N ALA A 153 -16.49 -7.21 4.54
CA ALA A 153 -16.41 -6.07 3.64
C ALA A 153 -15.40 -6.28 2.51
N ILE A 154 -14.23 -6.88 2.81
CA ILE A 154 -13.20 -7.16 1.81
C ILE A 154 -13.65 -8.27 0.85
N CYS A 155 -14.26 -9.34 1.35
CA CYS A 155 -14.82 -10.40 0.52
C CYS A 155 -15.88 -9.85 -0.44
N LEU A 156 -16.81 -9.03 0.06
CA LEU A 156 -17.84 -8.38 -0.77
C LEU A 156 -17.23 -7.40 -1.77
N HIS A 157 -16.25 -6.60 -1.35
CA HIS A 157 -15.50 -5.70 -2.25
C HIS A 157 -14.88 -6.46 -3.42
N ASN A 158 -14.11 -7.52 -3.13
CA ASN A 158 -13.44 -8.32 -4.15
C ASN A 158 -14.47 -9.00 -5.07
N PHE A 159 -15.54 -9.57 -4.51
CA PHE A 159 -16.61 -10.22 -5.29
C PHE A 159 -17.27 -9.24 -6.26
N ILE A 160 -17.68 -8.06 -5.79
CA ILE A 160 -18.32 -7.05 -6.64
C ILE A 160 -17.34 -6.58 -7.71
N LYS A 161 -16.08 -6.28 -7.33
CA LYS A 161 -15.05 -5.78 -8.24
C LYS A 161 -14.73 -6.79 -9.35
N GLN A 162 -14.63 -8.07 -9.02
CA GLN A 162 -14.42 -9.14 -10.00
C GLN A 162 -15.58 -9.26 -10.99
N ASN A 163 -16.83 -9.06 -10.55
CA ASN A 163 -17.97 -9.05 -11.44
C ASN A 163 -17.98 -7.82 -12.35
N GLU A 164 -17.58 -6.65 -11.85
CA GLU A 164 -17.48 -5.43 -12.68
C GLU A 164 -16.39 -5.52 -13.73
N ASP A 165 -15.28 -6.23 -13.46
CA ASP A 165 -14.20 -6.42 -14.43
C ASP A 165 -14.67 -7.14 -15.72
N ASN A 166 -15.81 -7.85 -15.67
CA ASN A 166 -16.44 -8.48 -16.84
C ASN A 166 -17.38 -7.55 -17.61
N LEU A 167 -17.60 -6.32 -17.14
CA LEU A 167 -18.48 -5.34 -17.76
C LEU A 167 -17.65 -4.21 -18.42
N PRO A 168 -18.18 -3.55 -19.47
CA PRO A 168 -17.58 -2.33 -19.99
C PRO A 168 -17.47 -1.25 -18.90
N ALA A 169 -16.40 -0.47 -18.91
CA ALA A 169 -16.13 0.55 -17.89
C ALA A 169 -17.25 1.60 -17.75
N SER A 170 -18.03 1.84 -18.80
CA SER A 170 -19.21 2.72 -18.77
C SER A 170 -20.37 2.18 -17.93
N GLN A 171 -20.37 0.88 -17.62
CA GLN A 171 -21.40 0.20 -16.84
C GLN A 171 -20.97 -0.08 -15.39
N HIS A 172 -19.75 0.32 -15.00
CA HIS A 172 -19.26 0.16 -13.63
C HIS A 172 -20.05 1.07 -12.67
N ARG A 173 -20.69 0.47 -11.67
CA ARG A 173 -21.48 1.14 -10.62
C ARG A 173 -20.74 1.20 -9.29
N TYR A 174 -19.98 0.15 -8.96
CA TYR A 174 -19.22 0.03 -7.72
C TYR A 174 -17.92 0.83 -7.80
N VAL A 175 -17.18 0.80 -8.91
CA VAL A 175 -16.03 1.71 -9.16
C VAL A 175 -16.22 2.45 -10.49
N PRO A 176 -17.06 3.50 -10.56
CA PRO A 176 -17.26 4.25 -11.79
C PRO A 176 -15.97 4.95 -12.24
N LEU A 177 -15.91 5.36 -13.51
CA LEU A 177 -14.69 5.87 -14.16
C LEU A 177 -13.93 6.95 -13.39
N ASN A 178 -14.60 7.86 -12.67
CA ASN A 178 -13.95 8.96 -11.94
C ASN A 178 -13.80 8.69 -10.44
N PHE A 179 -14.02 7.46 -10.01
CA PHE A 179 -14.06 7.13 -8.59
C PHE A 179 -12.66 7.09 -7.97
N VAL A 180 -11.68 6.57 -8.69
CA VAL A 180 -10.28 6.40 -8.26
C VAL A 180 -9.39 7.52 -8.76
N ASP A 181 -8.24 7.69 -8.11
CA ASP A 181 -7.21 8.63 -8.56
C ASP A 181 -6.73 8.28 -9.98
N LYS A 182 -6.63 9.30 -10.83
CA LYS A 182 -6.06 9.20 -12.16
C LYS A 182 -4.77 10.00 -12.24
N GLU A 183 -3.96 9.70 -13.24
CA GLU A 183 -2.79 10.50 -13.56
C GLU A 183 -2.77 10.78 -15.05
N ILE A 184 -2.63 12.06 -15.38
CA ILE A 184 -2.47 12.55 -16.75
C ILE A 184 -1.20 13.39 -16.74
N ASP A 185 -0.21 12.98 -17.52
CA ASP A 185 1.07 13.69 -17.69
C ASP A 185 1.74 14.10 -16.37
N GLY A 186 1.84 13.16 -15.42
CA GLY A 186 2.46 13.41 -14.11
C GLY A 186 1.60 14.16 -13.10
N GLN A 187 0.43 14.65 -13.51
CA GLN A 187 -0.53 15.32 -12.64
C GLN A 187 -1.56 14.34 -12.10
N VAL A 188 -1.66 14.27 -10.77
CA VAL A 188 -2.64 13.41 -10.10
C VAL A 188 -3.99 14.13 -10.05
N ILE A 189 -5.00 13.53 -10.65
CA ILE A 189 -6.39 13.94 -10.55
C ILE A 189 -7.03 13.11 -9.44
N PRO A 190 -7.42 13.72 -8.31
CA PRO A 190 -8.01 12.99 -7.19
C PRO A 190 -9.36 12.36 -7.57
N GLY A 191 -9.55 11.10 -7.18
CA GLY A 191 -10.80 10.36 -7.39
C GLY A 191 -11.92 10.83 -6.46
N GLN A 192 -13.17 10.57 -6.86
CA GLN A 192 -14.36 10.94 -6.06
C GLN A 192 -14.36 10.36 -4.65
N TRP A 193 -13.76 9.18 -4.42
CA TRP A 193 -13.70 8.58 -3.08
C TRP A 193 -13.04 9.51 -2.06
N ARG A 194 -12.12 10.38 -2.48
CA ARG A 194 -11.45 11.35 -1.58
C ARG A 194 -12.40 12.40 -1.00
N ASN A 195 -13.53 12.65 -1.67
CA ASN A 195 -14.58 13.54 -1.18
C ASN A 195 -15.60 12.81 -0.30
N GLU A 196 -15.76 11.50 -0.50
CA GLU A 196 -16.71 10.68 0.27
C GLU A 196 -16.12 10.22 1.61
N VAL A 197 -14.81 10.01 1.65
CA VAL A 197 -14.08 9.56 2.84
C VAL A 197 -13.58 10.76 3.63
N SER A 198 -14.30 11.10 4.71
CA SER A 198 -13.95 12.23 5.58
C SER A 198 -12.63 12.01 6.33
N GLN A 199 -12.05 13.09 6.87
CA GLN A 199 -10.90 13.04 7.81
C GLN A 199 -11.18 12.17 9.06
N HIS A 200 -12.44 11.82 9.31
CA HIS A 200 -12.88 10.99 10.44
C HIS A 200 -12.95 9.49 10.12
N CYS A 201 -12.56 9.07 8.91
CA CYS A 201 -12.50 7.66 8.51
C CYS A 201 -11.70 6.81 9.53
N SER A 202 -12.21 5.61 9.78
CA SER A 202 -11.59 4.62 10.68
C SER A 202 -10.44 3.86 10.04
N LEU A 203 -10.41 3.75 8.71
CA LEU A 203 -9.27 3.24 7.94
C LEU A 203 -8.23 4.35 7.81
N ARG A 204 -7.29 4.40 8.76
CA ARG A 204 -6.20 5.36 8.78
C ARG A 204 -4.89 4.66 8.50
N ARG A 205 -4.01 5.29 7.72
CA ARG A 205 -2.62 4.84 7.58
C ARG A 205 -1.94 4.93 8.95
N ALA A 206 -1.15 3.90 9.27
CA ALA A 206 -0.34 3.82 10.48
C ALA A 206 0.92 4.71 10.44
N SER A 207 1.05 5.58 9.44
CA SER A 207 2.29 6.14 8.89
C SER A 207 3.15 7.04 9.80
N ASP A 208 2.81 7.26 11.07
CA ASP A 208 3.71 7.97 12.01
C ASP A 208 4.24 7.09 13.15
N GLN A 209 4.21 5.76 13.00
CA GLN A 209 4.92 4.87 13.93
C GLN A 209 6.44 5.01 13.77
N ARG A 210 7.14 5.01 14.90
CA ARG A 210 8.57 5.34 15.03
C ARG A 210 9.43 4.56 14.03
N ARG A 211 10.27 5.33 13.32
CA ARG A 211 11.36 4.84 12.45
C ARG A 211 12.21 3.82 13.20
N LEU A 212 11.99 2.54 12.92
CA LEU A 212 12.98 1.52 13.20
C LEU A 212 13.89 1.51 11.98
N GLY A 213 15.11 2.00 12.14
CA GLY A 213 16.08 2.12 11.06
C GLY A 213 16.21 0.82 10.27
N ALA A 214 16.42 0.95 8.96
CA ALA A 214 16.65 -0.16 8.05
C ALA A 214 17.85 -0.99 8.54
N ARG A 215 17.58 -2.05 9.32
CA ARG A 215 18.62 -2.98 9.75
C ARG A 215 18.86 -3.95 8.59
N ASN A 216 19.94 -3.64 7.86
CA ASN A 216 20.66 -4.50 6.93
C ASN A 216 19.79 -5.15 5.85
N ALA A 217 19.45 -4.39 4.81
CA ALA A 217 19.04 -4.98 3.55
C ALA A 217 20.19 -5.87 3.04
N LYS A 218 19.86 -7.05 2.48
CA LYS A 218 20.85 -7.86 1.76
C LYS A 218 21.48 -6.99 0.67
N GLN A 219 22.78 -7.13 0.45
CA GLN A 219 23.51 -6.34 -0.54
C GLN A 219 22.84 -6.38 -1.92
N SER A 220 22.35 -7.56 -2.32
CA SER A 220 21.57 -7.77 -3.54
C SER A 220 20.31 -6.90 -3.65
N ALA A 221 19.56 -6.72 -2.54
CA ALA A 221 18.36 -5.89 -2.52
C ALA A 221 18.69 -4.39 -2.68
N SER A 222 19.80 -3.94 -2.07
CA SER A 222 20.29 -2.57 -2.25
C SER A 222 20.74 -2.32 -3.68
N GLU A 223 21.56 -3.21 -4.25
CA GLU A 223 22.01 -3.13 -5.65
C GLU A 223 20.82 -3.13 -6.62
N TYR A 224 19.79 -3.91 -6.33
CA TYR A 224 18.59 -3.94 -7.16
C TYR A 224 17.80 -2.62 -7.09
N ARG A 225 17.63 -2.04 -5.89
CA ARG A 225 17.00 -0.72 -5.75
C ARG A 225 17.77 0.37 -6.49
N GLU A 226 19.10 0.37 -6.37
CA GLU A 226 19.97 1.28 -7.12
C GLU A 226 19.78 1.11 -8.63
N PHE A 227 19.72 -0.12 -9.13
CA PHE A 227 19.43 -0.38 -10.54
C PHE A 227 18.07 0.20 -10.99
N ILE A 228 17.00 0.03 -10.19
CA ILE A 228 15.68 0.58 -10.53
C ILE A 228 15.73 2.12 -10.55
N LYS A 229 16.42 2.73 -9.57
CA LYS A 229 16.62 4.18 -9.53
C LYS A 229 17.35 4.65 -10.77
N ASP A 230 18.47 4.03 -11.13
CA ASP A 230 19.26 4.40 -12.30
C ASP A 230 18.46 4.22 -13.59
N TYR A 231 17.66 3.14 -13.68
CA TYR A 231 16.76 2.92 -14.79
C TYR A 231 15.75 4.08 -14.95
N PHE A 232 15.07 4.51 -13.88
CA PHE A 232 14.11 5.62 -13.97
C PHE A 232 14.77 6.96 -14.36
N ASN A 233 16.08 7.10 -14.15
CA ASN A 233 16.86 8.26 -14.54
C ASN A 233 17.58 8.08 -15.90
N SER A 234 17.46 6.90 -16.53
CA SER A 234 18.06 6.60 -17.83
C SER A 234 17.21 7.11 -19.00
N HIS A 235 17.81 7.17 -20.19
CA HIS A 235 17.11 7.47 -21.43
C HIS A 235 16.00 6.46 -21.79
N ILE A 236 16.02 5.25 -21.20
CA ILE A 236 15.03 4.20 -21.44
C ILE A 236 13.84 4.34 -20.48
N GLY A 237 14.11 4.55 -19.19
CA GLY A 237 13.09 4.52 -18.13
C GLY A 237 12.53 5.89 -17.71
N SER A 238 13.19 6.97 -18.12
CA SER A 238 12.71 8.33 -17.84
C SER A 238 11.43 8.65 -18.60
N VAL A 239 10.60 9.50 -18.00
CA VAL A 239 9.35 9.99 -18.61
C VAL A 239 9.34 11.52 -18.61
N PRO A 240 8.72 12.17 -19.62
CA PRO A 240 8.88 13.61 -19.84
C PRO A 240 8.52 14.48 -18.63
N TRP A 241 7.51 14.08 -17.86
CA TRP A 241 6.94 14.87 -16.77
C TRP A 241 7.60 14.62 -15.40
N GLN A 242 8.54 13.68 -15.26
CA GLN A 242 9.00 13.25 -13.91
C GLN A 242 9.76 14.33 -13.13
N ASN A 243 10.51 15.18 -13.83
CA ASN A 243 11.27 16.26 -13.21
C ASN A 243 10.36 17.36 -12.65
N GLU A 244 9.29 17.69 -13.37
CA GLU A 244 8.29 18.65 -12.89
C GLU A 244 7.46 18.06 -11.74
N ALA A 245 7.14 16.77 -11.83
CA ALA A 245 6.33 16.10 -10.82
C ALA A 245 7.00 16.06 -9.44
N ILE A 246 8.33 15.89 -9.38
CA ILE A 246 9.05 15.92 -8.11
C ILE A 246 9.16 17.31 -7.49
N GLN A 247 9.09 18.40 -8.27
CA GLN A 247 9.14 19.77 -7.74
C GLN A 247 7.90 20.13 -6.92
N LYS A 248 6.78 19.43 -7.16
CA LYS A 248 5.49 19.60 -6.47
C LYS A 248 5.39 18.76 -5.19
N MET A 249 6.39 17.92 -4.90
CA MET A 249 6.51 17.09 -3.69
C MET A 249 7.40 17.75 -2.64
#